data_AF-A0A3B0S5M2-F1
#
_entry.id   AF-A0A3B0S5M2-F1
#
_cell.length_a   1.000
_cell.length_b   1.000
_cell.length_c   1.000
_cell.angle_alpha   90.00
_cell.angle_beta   90.00
_cell.angle_gamma   90.00
#
_symmetry.space_group_name_H-M   'P 1'
#
loop_
_entity.id
_entity.type
_entity.pdbx_description
1 polymer ?
#
loop_
_entity_poly.entity_id
_entity_poly.type
_entity_poly.pdbx_seq_one_letter_code
_entity_poly.pdbx_strand_id
1 'polypeptide(L)'
;MAILRAGEVSGFIKSPPAGITGVLIYGPNEGRVAEISAAIVQSIIGALDDPFNLVNLGENQLKETPGLVSDEMMAISFTGGRKVIWVKDPGAAFTRQLSGLFEQPSGDNLLVVQAGALKKTSAVRKTFETAKSA
;
A
#
# COMPACT_ATOMS: atom_id res chain seq x y z
N MET A 1 6.79 -6.97 9.21
CA MET A 1 6.75 -5.69 9.93
C MET A 1 8.10 -5.02 9.89
N ALA A 2 8.26 -4.06 8.97
CA ALA A 2 9.39 -3.15 8.97
C ALA A 2 8.86 -1.71 9.15
N ILE A 3 8.90 -1.18 10.38
CA ILE A 3 8.71 0.26 10.57
C ILE A 3 9.97 0.95 10.09
N LEU A 4 9.92 1.59 8.94
CA LEU A 4 11.03 2.36 8.42
C LEU A 4 10.97 3.79 8.95
N ARG A 5 12.03 4.23 9.62
CA ARG A 5 12.19 5.64 9.94
C ARG A 5 12.61 6.41 8.69
N ALA A 6 12.41 7.73 8.70
CA ALA A 6 12.67 8.61 7.56
C ALA A 6 14.06 8.44 6.89
N GLY A 7 15.10 8.01 7.63
CA GLY A 7 16.42 7.73 7.08
C GLY A 7 16.59 6.34 6.43
N GLU A 8 15.71 5.39 6.74
CA GLU A 8 15.73 4.00 6.23
C GLU A 8 14.89 3.84 4.96
N VAL A 9 14.00 4.79 4.69
CA VAL A 9 13.12 4.83 3.50
C VAL A 9 13.92 4.74 2.21
N SER A 10 15.06 5.44 2.11
CA SER A 10 15.90 5.44 0.90
C SER A 10 16.47 4.06 0.57
N GLY A 11 16.75 3.23 1.58
CA GLY A 11 17.21 1.86 1.39
C GLY A 11 16.08 0.96 0.87
N PHE A 12 14.88 1.13 1.43
CA PHE A 12 13.70 0.40 0.99
C PHE A 12 13.31 0.73 -0.45
N ILE A 13 13.31 2.01 -0.85
CA ILE A 13 13.00 2.42 -2.23
C ILE A 13 13.98 1.79 -3.23
N LYS A 14 15.27 1.67 -2.88
CA LYS A 14 16.28 1.11 -3.78
C LYS A 14 16.13 -0.40 -3.98
N SER A 15 15.69 -1.11 -2.96
CA SER A 15 15.53 -2.57 -3.00
C SER A 15 14.37 -3.01 -2.12
N PRO A 16 13.13 -2.86 -2.59
CA PRO A 16 11.94 -3.27 -1.83
C PRO A 16 11.99 -4.79 -1.57
N PRO A 17 11.89 -5.25 -0.31
CA PRO A 17 11.97 -6.68 -0.02
C PRO A 17 10.81 -7.45 -0.64
N ALA A 18 11.11 -8.59 -1.27
CA ALA A 18 10.11 -9.42 -1.96
C ALA A 18 9.00 -9.97 -1.04
N GLY A 19 9.27 -10.13 0.25
CA GLY A 19 8.29 -10.64 1.23
C GLY A 19 7.34 -9.59 1.82
N ILE A 20 7.48 -8.31 1.44
CA ILE A 20 6.61 -7.23 1.91
C ILE A 20 5.48 -7.03 0.91
N THR A 21 4.23 -7.22 1.35
CA THR A 21 3.02 -7.06 0.53
C THR A 21 2.22 -5.81 0.90
N GLY A 22 2.60 -5.10 1.96
CA GLY A 22 1.98 -3.83 2.36
C GLY A 22 2.99 -2.79 2.84
N VAL A 23 2.79 -1.53 2.46
CA VAL A 23 3.53 -0.37 3.01
C VAL A 23 2.54 0.73 3.38
N LEU A 24 2.65 1.22 4.61
CA LEU A 24 1.90 2.39 5.09
C LEU A 24 2.85 3.58 5.27
N ILE A 25 2.59 4.67 4.55
CA ILE A 25 3.29 5.94 4.65
C ILE A 25 2.32 6.96 5.23
N TYR A 26 2.63 7.50 6.41
CA TYR A 26 1.77 8.47 7.06
C TYR A 26 2.55 9.53 7.84
N GLY A 27 2.00 10.73 7.95
CA GLY A 27 2.65 11.82 8.66
C GLY A 27 1.96 13.17 8.51
N PRO A 28 2.39 14.19 9.29
CA PRO A 28 1.81 15.53 9.25
C PRO A 28 2.22 16.35 8.02
N ASN A 29 3.26 15.93 7.29
CA ASN A 29 3.72 16.59 6.07
C ASN A 29 3.26 15.77 4.86
N GLU A 30 2.11 16.15 4.31
CA GLU A 30 1.48 15.46 3.18
C GLU A 30 2.34 15.49 1.91
N GLY A 31 3.07 16.59 1.66
CA GLY A 31 3.98 16.71 0.52
C GLY A 31 5.08 15.65 0.58
N ARG A 32 5.75 15.53 1.74
CA ARG A 32 6.79 14.52 1.94
C ARG A 32 6.25 13.10 1.89
N VAL A 33 5.05 12.88 2.43
CA VAL A 33 4.36 11.58 2.37
C VAL A 33 4.07 11.20 0.92
N ALA A 34 3.55 12.13 0.12
CA ALA A 34 3.27 11.92 -1.30
C ALA A 34 4.55 11.66 -2.12
N GLU A 35 5.62 12.41 -1.87
CA GLU A 35 6.93 12.21 -2.50
C GLU A 35 7.48 10.80 -2.25
N ILE A 36 7.44 10.34 -0.99
CA ILE A 36 7.92 9.00 -0.62
C ILE A 36 7.03 7.92 -1.24
N SER A 37 5.71 8.05 -1.16
CA SER A 37 4.78 7.09 -1.74
C SER A 37 4.99 6.96 -3.26
N ALA A 38 5.13 8.09 -3.96
CA ALA A 38 5.42 8.10 -5.40
C ALA A 38 6.76 7.42 -5.72
N ALA A 39 7.82 7.69 -4.95
CA ALA A 39 9.11 7.06 -5.17
C ALA A 39 9.08 5.53 -4.96
N ILE A 40 8.33 5.04 -3.96
CA ILE A 40 8.13 3.61 -3.74
C ILE A 40 7.39 2.99 -4.93
N VAL A 41 6.26 3.57 -5.34
CA VAL A 41 5.49 3.07 -6.48
C VAL A 41 6.39 3.01 -7.72
N GLN A 42 7.08 4.10 -8.03
CA GLN A 42 7.98 4.19 -9.19
C GLN A 42 9.13 3.18 -9.14
N SER A 43 9.67 2.85 -7.96
CA SER A 43 10.71 1.82 -7.83
C SER A 43 10.24 0.40 -8.18
N ILE A 44 8.94 0.14 -8.07
CA ILE A 44 8.36 -1.19 -8.33
C ILE A 44 7.94 -1.34 -9.79
N ILE A 45 7.23 -0.34 -10.32
CA ILE A 45 6.59 -0.42 -11.65
C ILE A 45 7.28 0.46 -12.72
N GLY A 46 8.29 1.24 -12.34
CA GLY A 46 9.04 2.12 -13.24
C GLY A 46 8.34 3.44 -13.61
N ALA A 47 7.02 3.42 -13.77
CA ALA A 47 6.23 4.58 -14.20
C ALA A 47 4.93 4.74 -13.41
N LEU A 48 4.57 5.97 -13.03
CA LEU A 48 3.37 6.26 -12.22
C LEU A 48 2.06 6.32 -13.03
N ASP A 49 2.15 6.22 -14.35
CA ASP A 49 1.04 6.28 -15.28
C ASP A 49 0.79 4.94 -15.99
N ASP A 50 1.43 3.85 -15.53
CA ASP A 50 1.23 2.50 -16.06
C ASP A 50 -0.14 1.94 -15.61
N PRO A 51 -1.16 1.87 -16.49
CA PRO A 51 -2.49 1.41 -16.11
C PRO A 51 -2.57 -0.11 -15.90
N PHE A 52 -1.56 -0.86 -16.32
CA PHE A 52 -1.52 -2.31 -16.16
C PHE A 52 -0.93 -2.73 -14.81
N ASN A 53 -0.01 -1.91 -14.29
CA ASN A 53 0.71 -2.22 -13.06
C ASN A 53 0.40 -1.24 -11.90
N LEU A 54 -0.32 -0.14 -12.12
CA LEU A 54 -0.80 0.75 -11.07
C LEU A 54 -2.33 0.78 -10.98
N VAL A 55 -2.86 0.46 -9.81
CA VAL A 55 -4.29 0.60 -9.50
C VAL A 55 -4.44 1.64 -8.41
N ASN A 56 -5.05 2.78 -8.73
CA ASN A 56 -5.42 3.78 -7.73
C ASN A 56 -6.83 3.50 -7.23
N LEU A 57 -6.98 3.20 -5.94
CA LEU A 57 -8.29 2.93 -5.33
C LEU A 57 -8.71 4.09 -4.44
N GLY A 58 -9.86 4.67 -4.76
CA GLY A 58 -10.50 5.72 -3.96
C GLY A 58 -11.57 5.16 -3.02
N GLU A 59 -11.88 5.89 -1.95
CA GLU A 59 -12.91 5.49 -0.98
C GLU A 59 -14.29 5.23 -1.59
N ASN A 60 -14.67 5.94 -2.66
CA ASN A 60 -15.95 5.71 -3.32
C ASN A 60 -16.02 4.34 -4.01
N GLN A 61 -14.97 3.95 -4.74
CA GLN A 61 -14.88 2.63 -5.38
C GLN A 61 -14.90 1.51 -4.32
N LEU A 62 -14.22 1.71 -3.19
CA LEU A 62 -14.19 0.75 -2.09
C LEU A 62 -15.53 0.61 -1.35
N LYS A 63 -16.39 1.64 -1.40
CA LYS A 63 -17.76 1.55 -0.88
C LYS A 63 -18.66 0.76 -1.84
N GLU A 64 -18.50 0.99 -3.14
CA GLU A 64 -19.29 0.33 -4.17
C GLU A 64 -18.92 -1.14 -4.33
N THR A 65 -17.65 -1.51 -4.14
CA THR A 65 -17.16 -2.88 -4.32
C THR A 65 -16.40 -3.36 -3.08
N PRO A 66 -17.10 -3.99 -2.12
CA PRO A 66 -16.46 -4.72 -1.04
C PRO A 66 -15.61 -5.88 -1.57
N GLY A 67 -14.36 -6.01 -1.09
CA GLY A 67 -13.45 -7.07 -1.53
C GLY A 67 -12.47 -6.65 -2.64
N LEU A 68 -12.69 -5.48 -3.26
CA LEU A 68 -11.88 -4.98 -4.36
C LEU A 68 -10.38 -4.95 -4.05
N VAL A 69 -9.97 -4.56 -2.82
CA VAL A 69 -8.54 -4.54 -2.46
C VAL A 69 -7.96 -5.96 -2.51
N SER A 70 -8.66 -6.95 -1.97
CA SER A 70 -8.20 -8.35 -1.96
C SER A 70 -8.15 -8.94 -3.36
N ASP A 71 -9.15 -8.65 -4.19
CA ASP A 71 -9.20 -9.10 -5.58
C ASP A 71 -8.01 -8.53 -6.38
N GLU A 72 -7.73 -7.24 -6.23
CA GLU A 72 -6.60 -6.60 -6.89
C GLU A 72 -5.25 -7.13 -6.40
N MET A 73 -5.14 -7.44 -5.10
CA MET A 73 -3.93 -8.05 -4.51
C MET A 73 -3.67 -9.46 -5.04
N MET A 74 -4.72 -10.25 -5.32
CA MET A 74 -4.58 -11.61 -5.87
C MET A 74 -4.51 -11.65 -7.41
N ALA A 75 -4.89 -10.57 -8.09
CA ALA A 75 -4.88 -10.50 -9.54
C ALA A 75 -3.45 -10.53 -10.10
N ILE A 76 -3.25 -11.32 -11.16
CA ILE A 76 -1.96 -11.51 -11.82
C ILE A 76 -1.59 -10.24 -12.62
N SER A 77 -0.33 -9.79 -12.53
CA SER A 77 0.19 -8.72 -13.40
C SER A 77 0.30 -9.19 -14.85
N PHE A 78 -0.14 -8.34 -15.79
CA PHE A 78 -0.08 -8.64 -17.23
C PHE A 78 1.34 -8.63 -17.81
N THR A 79 2.26 -7.88 -17.22
CA THR A 79 3.64 -7.73 -17.75
C THR A 79 4.64 -8.70 -17.11
N GLY A 80 4.19 -9.51 -16.13
CA GLY A 80 5.06 -10.26 -15.25
C GLY A 80 5.74 -9.34 -14.24
N GLY A 81 5.64 -9.66 -12.96
CA GLY A 81 6.16 -8.82 -11.86
C GLY A 81 5.08 -8.42 -10.86
N ARG A 82 5.35 -7.35 -10.11
CA ARG A 82 4.48 -6.86 -9.02
C ARG A 82 3.58 -5.73 -9.54
N LYS A 83 2.26 -5.87 -9.38
CA LYS A 83 1.34 -4.74 -9.48
C LYS A 83 1.34 -3.95 -8.17
N VAL A 84 1.11 -2.64 -8.24
CA VAL A 84 0.96 -1.78 -7.09
C VAL A 84 -0.49 -1.32 -6.97
N ILE A 85 -1.09 -1.57 -5.82
CA ILE A 85 -2.40 -1.05 -5.43
C ILE A 85 -2.13 0.15 -4.54
N TRP A 86 -2.47 1.36 -4.99
CA TRP A 86 -2.22 2.60 -4.28
C TRP A 86 -3.53 3.18 -3.74
N VAL A 87 -3.63 3.27 -2.41
CA VAL A 87 -4.74 3.89 -1.70
C VAL A 87 -4.25 5.21 -1.10
N LYS A 88 -4.91 6.31 -1.46
CA LYS A 88 -4.64 7.65 -0.94
C LYS A 88 -5.78 8.06 -0.01
N ASP A 89 -5.41 8.59 1.15
CA ASP A 89 -6.33 9.06 2.19
C ASP A 89 -7.36 8.01 2.59
N PRO A 90 -6.90 6.86 3.15
CA PRO A 90 -7.76 5.75 3.50
C PRO A 90 -8.83 6.16 4.51
N GLY A 91 -10.07 5.80 4.21
CA GLY A 91 -11.23 6.05 5.05
C GLY A 91 -11.80 4.75 5.63
N ALA A 92 -13.08 4.82 6.01
CA ALA A 92 -13.76 3.73 6.69
C ALA A 92 -14.00 2.53 5.78
N ALA A 93 -14.16 2.73 4.47
CA ALA A 93 -14.40 1.64 3.53
C ALA A 93 -13.12 0.81 3.36
N PHE A 94 -11.99 1.46 3.09
CA PHE A 94 -10.69 0.78 3.05
C PHE A 94 -10.37 0.03 4.34
N THR A 95 -10.62 0.67 5.49
CA THR A 95 -10.37 0.06 6.81
C THR A 95 -11.11 -1.27 6.99
N ARG A 96 -12.32 -1.41 6.46
CA ARG A 96 -13.09 -2.66 6.54
C ARG A 96 -12.52 -3.75 5.61
N GLN A 97 -11.94 -3.36 4.48
CA GLN A 97 -11.34 -4.28 3.51
C GLN A 97 -9.91 -4.70 3.89
N LEU A 98 -9.26 -3.99 4.83
CA LEU A 98 -7.93 -4.34 5.34
C LEU A 98 -7.91 -5.63 6.19
N SER A 99 -9.05 -6.00 6.79
CA SER A 99 -9.15 -7.17 7.64
C SER A 99 -8.87 -8.46 6.85
N GLY A 100 -7.97 -9.31 7.33
CA GLY A 100 -7.62 -10.59 6.69
C GLY A 100 -6.64 -10.47 5.52
N LEU A 101 -6.36 -9.27 4.99
CA LEU A 101 -5.51 -9.06 3.80
C LEU A 101 -4.08 -9.61 3.98
N PHE A 102 -3.56 -9.57 5.21
CA PHE A 102 -2.20 -10.01 5.53
C PHE A 102 -2.14 -11.39 6.20
N GLU A 103 -3.27 -12.08 6.39
CA GLU A 103 -3.32 -13.40 7.05
C GLU A 103 -2.88 -14.53 6.10
N GLN A 104 -3.19 -14.39 4.82
CA GLN A 104 -2.69 -15.24 3.74
C GLN A 104 -2.11 -14.33 2.65
N PRO A 105 -0.82 -13.95 2.73
CA PRO A 105 -0.19 -13.21 1.65
C PRO A 105 -0.12 -14.12 0.42
N SER A 106 -1.09 -13.98 -0.47
CA SER A 106 -1.16 -14.66 -1.76
C SER A 106 -0.82 -13.67 -2.87
N GLY A 107 0.25 -13.95 -3.60
CA GLY A 107 0.71 -13.14 -4.74
C GLY A 107 1.87 -12.20 -4.43
N ASP A 108 2.43 -11.64 -5.49
CA ASP A 108 3.58 -10.73 -5.44
C ASP A 108 3.15 -9.26 -5.43
N ASN A 109 1.86 -8.91 -5.42
CA ASN A 109 1.44 -7.52 -5.51
C ASN A 109 1.77 -6.72 -4.24
N LEU A 110 1.85 -5.40 -4.38
CA LEU A 110 2.17 -4.49 -3.29
C LEU A 110 1.02 -3.52 -3.03
N LEU A 111 0.53 -3.49 -1.79
CA LEU A 111 -0.38 -2.45 -1.30
C LEU A 111 0.42 -1.27 -0.76
N VAL A 112 0.26 -0.09 -1.35
CA VAL A 112 0.82 1.18 -0.87
C VAL A 112 -0.31 2.03 -0.33
N VAL A 113 -0.23 2.41 0.95
CA VAL A 113 -1.21 3.26 1.61
C VAL A 113 -0.56 4.57 1.99
N GLN A 114 -1.10 5.66 1.47
CA GLN A 114 -0.67 7.02 1.74
C GLN A 114 -1.73 7.71 2.60
N ALA A 115 -1.35 8.26 3.75
CA ALA A 115 -2.26 8.97 4.63
C ALA A 115 -1.62 10.21 5.28
N GLY A 116 -2.45 11.17 5.69
CA GLY A 116 -2.03 12.22 6.63
C GLY A 116 -1.67 11.67 8.02
N ALA A 117 -1.72 12.53 9.05
CA ALA A 117 -1.36 12.11 10.41
C ALA A 117 -2.36 11.08 10.99
N LEU A 118 -1.88 9.87 11.30
CA LEU A 118 -2.68 8.81 11.93
C LEU A 118 -2.43 8.71 13.44
N LYS A 119 -3.51 8.72 14.22
CA LYS A 119 -3.48 8.42 15.66
C LYS A 119 -3.11 6.95 15.90
N LYS A 120 -2.54 6.63 17.07
CA LYS A 120 -2.29 5.24 17.51
C LYS A 120 -3.55 4.37 17.56
N THR A 121 -4.73 5.00 17.69
CA THR A 121 -6.02 4.32 17.68
C THR A 121 -6.54 4.01 16.28
N SER A 122 -5.89 4.50 15.21
CA SER A 122 -6.28 4.23 13.83
C SER A 122 -6.23 2.74 13.55
N ALA A 123 -7.33 2.20 13.04
CA ALA A 123 -7.42 0.80 12.66
C ALA A 123 -6.43 0.46 11.54
N VAL A 124 -6.27 1.35 10.54
CA VAL A 124 -5.26 1.19 9.48
C VAL A 124 -3.87 1.02 10.09
N ARG A 125 -3.48 1.93 10.99
CA ARG A 125 -2.18 1.84 11.66
C ARG A 125 -2.02 0.54 12.43
N LYS A 126 -3.02 0.13 13.20
CA LYS A 126 -2.99 -1.12 13.98
C LYS A 126 -2.83 -2.33 13.09
N THR A 127 -3.57 -2.42 11.98
CA THR A 127 -3.48 -3.56 11.06
C THR A 127 -2.06 -3.72 10.51
N PHE A 128 -1.45 -2.64 10.04
CA PHE A 128 -0.06 -2.64 9.57
C PHE A 128 0.94 -2.94 10.70
N GLU A 129 0.67 -2.47 11.92
CA GLU A 129 1.50 -2.79 13.09
C GLU A 129 1.40 -4.25 13.56
N THR A 130 0.34 -4.97 13.20
CA THR A 130 0.17 -6.40 13.55
C THR A 130 0.55 -7.36 12.43
N ALA A 131 0.65 -6.88 11.19
CA ALA A 131 0.89 -7.70 10.02
C ALA A 131 2.37 -8.08 9.86
N LYS A 132 2.65 -9.38 9.69
CA LYS A 132 4.03 -9.88 9.51
C LYS A 132 4.63 -9.51 8.15
N SER A 133 3.80 -9.39 7.12
CA SER A 133 4.17 -9.05 5.74
C SER A 133 3.96 -7.58 5.37
N ALA A 134 3.56 -6.74 6.33
CA ALA A 134 3.51 -5.28 6.18
C ALA A 134 4.66 -4.58 6.90
#